data_AF-A0A9E0GVH2-F1
#
_entry.id   AF-A0A9E0GVH2-F1
#
_cell.length_a   1.000
_cell.length_b   1.000
_cell.length_c   1.000
_cell.angle_alpha   90.00
_cell.angle_beta   90.00
_cell.angle_gamma   90.00
#
_symmetry.space_group_name_H-M   'P 1'
#
loop_
_entity.id
_entity.type
_entity.pdbx_description
1 polymer ?
#
loop_
_entity_poly.entity_id
_entity_poly.type
_entity_poly.pdbx_seq_one_letter_code
_entity_poly.pdbx_strand_id
1 'polypeptide(L)'
;MLVGIRILIIIAIMGGLIAYMGDKLGTKVGKRRMSLFGLRPKHTSIIVTIVTGLLVAAATVGVLTITSDSVRTALFGMDKLKAEMADLSSAVEAKNKELQEQQAKLNKSRAELASRTSELETVKSEVQATQAEVEEARAARDSMGEELVSIQQAYSEVNNQLADLEVTKMKMESHIASLQVTQKQLESGITQLREGTILFRVNELLAQAVVRPGLSAADSQATITNILNDTNGLILRRLGLDESKSVVFVSRTNIQEATDALANAQVPMVVQVIAAGNVIVGEPAVAEIHVYPQNLIYKQGDIIDSTVIAAGVNAQFSLINFLREVNSKAKSEGIIPDSLSGDVGNLPADELFTAIKRIDSMSGNVKVDAVVSADTYSSGPVPIHLRITQVD
;
A
#
# COMPACT_ATOMS: atom_id res chain seq x y z
N MET A 1 62.58 17.76 107.55
CA MET A 1 62.82 18.51 108.82
C MET A 1 64.04 18.01 109.60
N LEU A 2 64.27 16.70 109.76
CA LEU A 2 65.44 16.16 110.49
C LEU A 2 66.81 16.62 109.94
N VAL A 3 66.95 16.78 108.62
CA VAL A 3 68.22 17.20 107.99
C VAL A 3 68.54 18.66 108.29
N GLY A 4 67.54 19.55 108.23
CA GLY A 4 67.71 20.97 108.55
C GLY A 4 68.13 21.19 109.99
N ILE A 5 67.54 20.44 110.93
CA ILE A 5 67.89 20.50 112.37
C ILE A 5 69.32 19.98 112.61
N ARG A 6 69.74 18.88 111.95
CA ARG A 6 71.11 18.36 112.06
C ARG A 6 72.16 19.38 111.55
N ILE A 7 71.89 20.04 110.43
CA ILE A 7 72.78 21.08 109.89
C ILE A 7 72.85 22.29 110.85
N LEU A 8 71.72 22.71 111.42
CA LEU A 8 71.68 23.80 112.39
C LEU A 8 72.48 23.49 113.66
N ILE A 9 72.39 22.26 114.18
CA ILE A 9 73.16 21.80 115.34
C ILE A 9 74.67 21.77 115.01
N ILE A 10 75.06 21.25 113.85
CA ILE A 10 76.47 21.22 113.43
C ILE A 10 77.03 22.63 113.26
N ILE A 11 76.28 23.55 112.64
CA ILE A 11 76.69 24.95 112.46
C ILE A 11 76.77 25.67 113.81
N ALA A 12 75.83 25.45 114.73
CA ALA A 12 75.86 26.06 116.06
C ALA A 12 77.08 25.58 116.88
N ILE A 13 77.37 24.27 116.85
CA ILE A 13 78.53 23.69 117.55
C ILE A 13 79.84 24.19 116.91
N MET A 14 79.96 24.14 115.59
CA MET A 14 81.15 24.64 114.90
C MET A 14 81.33 26.14 115.07
N GLY A 15 80.26 26.93 114.99
CA GLY A 15 80.27 28.37 115.19
C GLY A 15 80.76 28.75 116.60
N GLY A 16 80.29 28.05 117.63
CA GLY A 16 80.76 28.23 119.01
C GLY A 16 82.24 27.85 119.20
N LEU A 17 82.67 26.72 118.59
CA LEU A 17 84.06 26.25 118.68
C LEU A 17 85.03 27.19 117.98
N ILE A 18 84.64 27.71 116.81
CA ILE A 18 85.42 28.65 116.00
C ILE A 18 85.50 30.02 116.67
N ALA A 19 84.39 30.52 117.24
CA ALA A 19 84.39 31.77 118.00
C ALA A 19 85.33 31.69 119.23
N TYR A 20 85.29 30.57 119.95
CA TYR A 20 86.19 30.31 121.08
C TYR A 20 87.67 30.23 120.65
N MET A 21 87.97 29.52 119.56
CA MET A 21 89.34 29.48 119.02
C MET A 21 89.82 30.85 118.54
N GLY A 22 88.95 31.63 117.89
CA GLY A 22 89.26 32.98 117.40
C GLY A 22 89.64 33.94 118.53
N ASP A 23 88.85 33.96 119.62
CA ASP A 23 89.12 34.82 120.77
C ASP A 23 90.41 34.40 121.52
N LYS A 24 90.63 33.09 121.64
CA LYS A 24 91.81 32.52 122.32
C LYS A 24 93.10 32.70 121.50
N LEU A 25 93.03 32.62 120.17
CA LEU A 25 94.16 32.95 119.29
C LEU A 25 94.45 34.45 119.30
N GLY A 26 93.42 35.30 119.20
CA GLY A 26 93.57 36.75 119.22
C GLY A 26 94.23 37.26 120.51
N THR A 27 93.77 36.81 121.67
CA THR A 27 94.32 37.20 122.98
C THR A 27 95.73 36.65 123.23
N LYS A 28 96.02 35.42 122.78
CA LYS A 28 97.34 34.78 122.97
C LYS A 28 98.44 35.41 122.11
N VAL A 29 98.10 35.85 120.89
CA VAL A 29 99.00 36.63 120.03
C VAL A 29 99.21 38.04 120.60
N GLY A 30 98.15 38.67 121.13
CA GLY A 30 98.21 40.00 121.76
C GLY A 30 99.14 40.09 122.99
N LYS A 31 99.21 39.04 123.82
CA LYS A 31 100.10 39.02 125.02
C LYS A 31 101.57 38.68 124.71
N ARG A 32 101.85 37.94 123.63
CA ARG A 32 103.22 37.50 123.30
C ARG A 32 104.07 38.54 122.55
N ARG A 33 103.54 39.75 122.28
CA ARG A 33 104.19 40.79 121.46
C ARG A 33 104.80 40.22 120.17
N MET A 34 104.11 39.27 119.54
CA MET A 34 104.58 38.69 118.28
C MET A 34 104.46 39.75 117.19
N SER A 35 105.57 40.02 116.50
CA SER A 35 105.60 40.86 115.31
C SER A 35 105.57 39.94 114.10
N LEU A 36 104.50 40.02 113.32
CA LEU A 36 104.45 39.40 112.00
C LEU A 36 104.98 40.46 111.01
N PHE A 37 106.10 40.16 110.35
CA PHE A 37 106.74 41.05 109.37
C PHE A 37 107.07 42.47 109.88
N GLY A 38 107.61 42.59 111.10
CA GLY A 38 108.15 43.87 111.62
C GLY A 38 107.10 44.90 112.09
N LEU A 39 105.81 44.53 112.12
CA LEU A 39 104.71 45.42 112.51
C LEU A 39 104.56 45.55 114.04
N ARG A 40 104.07 46.72 114.47
CA ARG A 40 103.79 47.05 115.88
C ARG A 40 102.73 46.08 116.44
N PRO A 41 102.94 45.44 117.60
CA PRO A 41 102.16 44.26 118.06
C PRO A 41 100.62 44.39 118.08
N LYS A 42 100.07 45.60 118.19
CA LYS A 42 98.62 45.84 118.20
C LYS A 42 97.94 45.62 116.84
N HIS A 43 98.61 45.92 115.72
CA HIS A 43 98.00 45.76 114.37
C HIS A 43 98.11 44.34 113.85
N THR A 44 99.16 43.62 114.22
CA THR A 44 99.36 42.22 113.88
C THR A 44 98.19 41.34 114.37
N SER A 45 97.67 41.57 115.57
CA SER A 45 96.53 40.77 116.06
C SER A 45 95.26 41.03 115.24
N ILE A 46 94.99 42.28 114.86
CA ILE A 46 93.79 42.65 114.08
C ILE A 46 93.82 42.00 112.69
N ILE A 47 94.95 42.03 112.00
CA ILE A 47 95.09 41.42 110.66
C ILE A 47 94.88 39.91 110.75
N VAL A 48 95.50 39.25 111.74
CA VAL A 48 95.31 37.81 111.95
C VAL A 48 93.84 37.49 112.19
N THR A 49 93.11 38.29 112.97
CA THR A 49 91.67 38.13 113.21
C THR A 49 90.82 38.30 111.95
N ILE A 50 91.10 39.28 111.09
CA ILE A 50 90.37 39.46 109.82
C ILE A 50 90.61 38.27 108.88
N VAL A 51 91.87 37.83 108.74
CA VAL A 51 92.22 36.70 107.87
C VAL A 51 91.60 35.40 108.39
N THR A 52 91.59 35.18 109.71
CA THR A 52 90.86 34.03 110.29
C THR A 52 89.36 34.15 110.07
N GLY A 53 88.76 35.34 110.24
CA GLY A 53 87.34 35.56 109.94
C GLY A 53 86.97 35.25 108.49
N LEU A 54 87.81 35.67 107.53
CA LEU A 54 87.61 35.38 106.10
C LEU A 54 87.79 33.89 105.79
N LEU A 55 88.81 33.24 106.37
CA LEU A 55 89.01 31.80 106.23
C LEU A 55 87.83 31.01 106.78
N VAL A 56 87.25 31.45 107.89
CA VAL A 56 86.04 30.84 108.48
C VAL A 56 84.84 31.00 107.55
N ALA A 57 84.59 32.19 107.00
CA ALA A 57 83.50 32.42 106.06
C ALA A 57 83.66 31.57 104.79
N ALA A 58 84.87 31.51 104.22
CA ALA A 58 85.18 30.68 103.06
C ALA A 58 85.01 29.18 103.34
N ALA A 59 85.48 28.71 104.49
CA ALA A 59 85.27 27.32 104.94
C ALA A 59 83.79 27.01 105.13
N THR A 60 83.01 27.95 105.67
CA THR A 60 81.57 27.79 105.88
C THR A 60 80.84 27.63 104.55
N VAL A 61 81.10 28.52 103.59
CA VAL A 61 80.53 28.44 102.22
C VAL A 61 80.99 27.17 101.50
N GLY A 62 82.27 26.80 101.64
CA GLY A 62 82.82 25.57 101.05
C GLY A 62 82.14 24.31 101.56
N VAL A 63 81.94 24.18 102.87
CA VAL A 63 81.25 23.04 103.49
C VAL A 63 79.78 22.97 103.05
N LEU A 64 79.09 24.11 103.02
CA LEU A 64 77.70 24.20 102.53
C LEU A 64 77.57 23.77 101.05
N THR A 65 78.53 24.12 100.20
CA THR A 65 78.56 23.74 98.78
C THR A 65 78.80 22.23 98.57
N ILE A 66 79.56 21.59 99.46
CA ILE A 66 79.78 20.13 99.42
C ILE A 66 78.54 19.39 99.92
N THR A 67 77.94 19.88 101.01
CA THR A 67 76.90 19.14 101.75
C THR A 67 75.49 19.37 101.19
N SER A 68 75.25 20.46 100.44
CA SER A 68 73.94 20.79 99.86
C SER A 68 73.98 20.95 98.35
N ASP A 69 73.23 20.10 97.65
CA ASP A 69 73.04 20.24 96.21
C ASP A 69 72.30 21.53 95.84
N SER A 70 71.40 22.03 96.70
CA SER A 70 70.70 23.30 96.47
C SER A 70 71.65 24.50 96.48
N VAL A 71 72.64 24.53 97.39
CA VAL A 71 73.66 25.61 97.44
C VAL A 71 74.62 25.48 96.24
N ARG A 72 75.01 24.27 95.86
CA ARG A 72 75.83 24.02 94.65
C ARG A 72 75.13 24.49 93.38
N THR A 73 73.84 24.19 93.23
CA THR A 73 73.03 24.62 92.09
C THR A 73 72.79 26.15 92.11
N ALA A 74 72.66 26.76 93.29
CA ALA A 74 72.51 28.22 93.41
C ALA A 74 73.81 28.99 93.13
N LEU A 75 74.98 28.50 93.58
CA LEU A 75 76.28 29.15 93.34
C LEU A 75 76.86 28.89 91.94
N PHE A 76 76.60 27.71 91.34
CA PHE A 76 77.26 27.27 90.09
C PHE A 76 76.33 26.63 89.04
N GLY A 77 75.02 26.54 89.28
CA GLY A 77 74.06 25.82 88.41
C GLY A 77 73.17 26.69 87.52
N MET A 78 73.25 28.02 87.62
CA MET A 78 72.37 28.95 86.89
C MET A 78 72.51 28.82 85.37
N ASP A 79 73.72 28.57 84.87
CA ASP A 79 73.97 28.42 83.43
C ASP A 79 73.41 27.10 82.89
N LYS A 80 73.48 26.01 83.67
CA LYS A 80 72.88 24.72 83.30
C LYS A 80 71.35 24.78 83.30
N LEU A 81 70.75 25.42 84.29
CA LEU A 81 69.29 25.54 84.38
C LEU A 81 68.71 26.43 83.27
N LYS A 82 69.41 27.53 82.92
CA LYS A 82 69.04 28.37 81.77
C LYS A 82 69.20 27.64 80.43
N ALA A 83 70.27 26.85 80.27
CA ALA A 83 70.45 26.03 79.07
C ALA A 83 69.34 24.98 78.95
N GLU A 84 68.99 24.28 80.03
CA GLU A 84 67.94 23.26 80.02
C GLU A 84 66.54 23.85 79.78
N MET A 85 66.23 25.04 80.32
CA MET A 85 65.00 25.77 79.97
C MET A 85 64.98 26.24 78.52
N ALA A 86 66.11 26.71 77.98
CA ALA A 86 66.20 27.11 76.58
C ALA A 86 66.02 25.90 75.64
N ASP A 87 66.67 24.77 75.95
CA ASP A 87 66.53 23.52 75.21
C ASP A 87 65.11 22.97 75.30
N LEU A 88 64.49 22.98 76.48
CA LEU A 88 63.13 22.50 76.67
C LEU A 88 62.11 23.42 75.99
N SER A 89 62.29 24.75 76.04
CA SER A 89 61.46 25.71 75.30
C SER A 89 61.57 25.47 73.79
N SER A 90 62.80 25.29 73.28
CA SER A 90 63.06 24.95 71.88
C SER A 90 62.42 23.60 71.49
N ALA A 91 62.49 22.59 72.35
CA ALA A 91 61.87 21.29 72.13
C ALA A 91 60.33 21.35 72.13
N VAL A 92 59.72 22.16 73.02
CA VAL A 92 58.27 22.39 73.05
C VAL A 92 57.81 23.16 71.82
N GLU A 93 58.55 24.17 71.39
CA GLU A 93 58.27 24.89 70.13
C GLU A 93 58.38 23.96 68.91
N ALA A 94 59.42 23.14 68.85
CA ALA A 94 59.60 22.14 67.79
C ALA A 94 58.46 21.12 67.78
N LYS A 95 58.02 20.63 68.95
CA LYS A 95 56.90 19.70 69.06
C LYS A 95 55.55 20.34 68.72
N ASN A 96 55.33 21.59 69.11
CA ASN A 96 54.13 22.32 68.73
C ASN A 96 54.07 22.57 67.22
N LYS A 97 55.21 22.86 66.60
CA LYS A 97 55.32 22.99 65.14
C LYS A 97 55.04 21.65 64.45
N GLU A 98 55.62 20.56 64.94
CA GLU A 98 55.35 19.21 64.43
C GLU A 98 53.86 18.83 64.55
N LEU A 99 53.22 19.11 65.69
CA LEU A 99 51.79 18.90 65.89
C LEU A 99 50.93 19.74 64.93
N GLN A 100 51.26 21.02 64.73
CA GLN A 100 50.57 21.86 63.75
C GLN A 100 50.71 21.30 62.33
N GLU A 101 51.91 20.86 61.94
CA GLU A 101 52.15 20.25 60.63
C GLU A 101 51.37 18.93 60.47
N GLN A 102 51.33 18.08 61.51
CA GLN A 102 50.54 16.85 61.50
C GLN A 102 49.04 17.13 61.44
N GLN A 103 48.54 18.12 62.19
CA GLN A 103 47.13 18.51 62.16
C GLN A 103 46.74 19.07 60.78
N ALA A 104 47.61 19.87 60.16
CA ALA A 104 47.42 20.35 58.80
C ALA A 104 47.38 19.20 57.78
N LYS A 105 48.28 18.22 57.90
CA LYS A 105 48.26 16.99 57.07
C LYS A 105 46.98 16.18 57.27
N LEU A 106 46.54 15.98 58.50
CA LEU A 106 45.30 15.27 58.83
C LEU A 106 44.07 15.97 58.24
N ASN A 107 43.99 17.29 58.38
CA ASN A 107 42.90 18.09 57.81
C ASN A 107 42.91 18.00 56.28
N LYS A 108 44.09 18.04 55.65
CA LYS A 108 44.22 17.87 54.20
C LYS A 108 43.77 16.47 53.74
N SER A 109 44.21 15.41 54.41
CA SER A 109 43.76 14.04 54.09
C SER A 109 42.27 13.84 54.35
N ARG A 110 41.69 14.44 55.39
CA ARG A 110 40.23 14.41 55.63
C ARG A 110 39.47 15.09 54.51
N ALA A 111 39.93 16.25 54.05
CA ALA A 111 39.33 16.94 52.92
C ALA A 111 39.44 16.11 51.62
N GLU A 112 40.59 15.47 51.38
CA GLU A 112 40.78 14.59 50.21
C GLU A 112 39.87 13.34 50.27
N LEU A 113 39.75 12.70 51.44
CA LEU A 113 38.83 11.57 51.64
C LEU A 113 37.37 11.99 51.45
N ALA A 114 36.97 13.18 51.93
CA ALA A 114 35.63 13.71 51.71
C ALA A 114 35.37 13.97 50.21
N SER A 115 36.35 14.51 49.48
CA SER A 115 36.24 14.69 48.02
C SER A 115 36.10 13.36 47.29
N ARG A 116 36.95 12.38 47.60
CA ARG A 116 36.91 11.06 46.94
C ARG A 116 35.67 10.26 47.28
N THR A 117 35.15 10.37 48.49
CA THR A 117 33.88 9.72 48.86
C THR A 117 32.71 10.34 48.12
N SER A 118 32.70 11.67 47.96
CA SER A 118 31.72 12.34 47.08
C SER A 118 31.84 11.87 45.64
N GLU A 119 33.06 11.82 45.07
CA GLU A 119 33.29 11.32 43.70
C GLU A 119 32.83 9.86 43.54
N LEU A 120 33.11 9.00 44.51
CA LEU A 120 32.66 7.60 44.51
C LEU A 120 31.14 7.47 44.50
N GLU A 121 30.43 8.28 45.27
CA GLU A 121 28.96 8.28 45.26
C GLU A 121 28.42 8.78 43.91
N THR A 122 29.02 9.82 43.33
CA THR A 122 28.64 10.29 41.99
C THR A 122 28.86 9.21 40.92
N VAL A 123 30.05 8.61 40.89
CA VAL A 123 30.39 7.54 39.95
C VAL A 123 29.50 6.33 40.15
N LYS A 124 29.18 5.96 41.40
CA LYS A 124 28.28 4.86 41.69
C LYS A 124 26.86 5.13 41.19
N SER A 125 26.37 6.38 41.33
CA SER A 125 25.09 6.80 40.77
C SER A 125 25.10 6.76 39.24
N GLU A 126 26.18 7.23 38.60
CA GLU A 126 26.34 7.18 37.14
C GLU A 126 26.39 5.73 36.63
N VAL A 127 27.10 4.83 37.32
CA VAL A 127 27.15 3.40 36.98
C VAL A 127 25.78 2.77 37.12
N GLN A 128 25.01 3.09 38.16
CA GLN A 128 23.65 2.59 38.32
C GLN A 128 22.71 3.09 37.22
N ALA A 129 22.79 4.38 36.86
CA ALA A 129 22.02 4.95 35.77
C ALA A 129 22.38 4.30 34.42
N THR A 130 23.67 4.19 34.13
CA THR A 130 24.17 3.56 32.90
C THR A 130 23.78 2.08 32.83
N GLN A 131 23.80 1.36 33.95
CA GLN A 131 23.36 -0.03 33.98
C GLN A 131 21.86 -0.16 33.68
N ALA A 132 21.03 0.76 34.18
CA ALA A 132 19.60 0.80 33.88
C ALA A 132 19.37 1.09 32.38
N GLU A 133 20.09 2.06 31.80
CA GLU A 133 20.02 2.36 30.37
C GLU A 133 20.45 1.17 29.49
N VAL A 134 21.48 0.42 29.90
CA VAL A 134 21.94 -0.78 29.18
C VAL A 134 20.88 -1.88 29.21
N GLU A 135 20.23 -2.10 30.35
CA GLU A 135 19.16 -3.11 30.45
C GLU A 135 17.92 -2.70 29.63
N GLU A 136 17.57 -1.41 29.62
CA GLU A 136 16.50 -0.88 28.76
C GLU A 136 16.83 -1.05 27.27
N ALA A 137 18.04 -0.68 26.86
CA ALA A 137 18.50 -0.83 25.49
C ALA A 137 18.56 -2.31 25.05
N ARG A 138 18.92 -3.22 25.96
CA ARG A 138 18.89 -4.67 25.71
C ARG A 138 17.46 -5.16 25.49
N ALA A 139 16.52 -4.77 26.37
CA ALA A 139 15.12 -5.12 26.24
C ALA A 139 14.53 -4.60 24.92
N ALA A 140 14.83 -3.35 24.55
CA ALA A 140 14.42 -2.78 23.27
C ALA A 140 15.01 -3.55 22.08
N ARG A 141 16.29 -3.94 22.14
CA ARG A 141 16.95 -4.72 21.07
C ARG A 141 16.36 -6.12 20.95
N ASP A 142 16.03 -6.77 22.07
CA ASP A 142 15.39 -8.09 22.07
C ASP A 142 13.98 -8.00 21.47
N SER A 143 13.17 -7.01 21.88
CA SER A 143 11.85 -6.76 21.29
C SER A 143 11.91 -6.48 19.79
N MET A 144 12.86 -5.65 19.35
CA MET A 144 13.07 -5.37 17.92
C MET A 144 13.52 -6.62 17.15
N GLY A 145 14.30 -7.49 17.79
CA GLY A 145 14.71 -8.77 17.23
C GLY A 145 13.53 -9.72 17.02
N GLU A 146 12.61 -9.79 17.98
CA GLU A 146 11.36 -10.55 17.85
C GLU A 146 10.48 -9.99 16.74
N GLU A 147 10.34 -8.66 16.65
CA GLU A 147 9.56 -8.00 15.61
C GLU A 147 10.15 -8.27 14.22
N LEU A 148 11.48 -8.21 14.05
CA LEU A 148 12.16 -8.56 12.81
C LEU A 148 11.90 -10.01 12.38
N VAL A 149 11.91 -10.96 13.32
CA VAL A 149 11.57 -12.35 13.03
C VAL A 149 10.13 -12.46 12.55
N SER A 150 9.19 -11.76 13.20
CA SER A 150 7.78 -11.76 12.79
C SER A 150 7.56 -11.15 11.40
N ILE A 151 8.25 -10.04 11.09
CA ILE A 151 8.20 -9.39 9.78
C ILE A 151 8.80 -10.29 8.71
N GLN A 152 9.91 -10.98 9.00
CA GLN A 152 10.54 -11.92 8.08
C GLN A 152 9.61 -13.10 7.76
N GLN A 153 8.89 -13.62 8.76
CA GLN A 153 7.89 -14.66 8.57
C GLN A 153 6.71 -14.16 7.73
N ALA A 154 6.16 -12.99 8.04
CA ALA A 154 5.08 -12.38 7.27
C ALA A 154 5.52 -12.10 5.82
N TYR A 155 6.75 -11.63 5.60
CA TYR A 155 7.30 -11.43 4.26
C TYR A 155 7.42 -12.74 3.48
N SER A 156 7.90 -13.81 4.12
CA SER A 156 7.96 -15.13 3.48
C SER A 156 6.57 -15.66 3.12
N GLU A 157 5.58 -15.43 3.96
CA GLU A 157 4.20 -15.87 3.71
C GLU A 157 3.57 -15.09 2.55
N VAL A 158 3.73 -13.76 2.54
CA VAL A 158 3.28 -12.91 1.42
C VAL A 158 3.97 -13.33 0.11
N ASN A 159 5.26 -13.65 0.14
CA ASN A 159 5.98 -14.07 -1.05
C ASN A 159 5.48 -15.44 -1.58
N ASN A 160 5.15 -16.36 -0.68
CA ASN A 160 4.53 -17.64 -1.05
C ASN A 160 3.12 -17.44 -1.65
N GLN A 161 2.31 -16.55 -1.06
CA GLN A 161 0.99 -16.18 -1.59
C GLN A 161 1.10 -15.53 -2.97
N LEU A 162 2.11 -14.67 -3.17
CA LEU A 162 2.35 -14.04 -4.47
C LEU A 162 2.69 -15.08 -5.54
N ALA A 163 3.54 -16.06 -5.22
CA ALA A 163 3.87 -17.15 -6.14
C ALA A 163 2.64 -18.00 -6.51
N ASP A 164 1.79 -18.34 -5.54
CA ASP A 164 0.54 -19.08 -5.80
C ASP A 164 -0.46 -18.26 -6.63
N LEU A 165 -0.53 -16.95 -6.38
CA LEU A 165 -1.36 -16.04 -7.15
C LEU A 165 -0.89 -15.92 -8.60
N GLU A 166 0.42 -15.88 -8.84
CA GLU A 166 0.99 -15.90 -10.20
C GLU A 166 0.65 -17.20 -10.94
N VAL A 167 0.76 -18.35 -10.26
CA VAL A 167 0.34 -19.65 -10.84
C VAL A 167 -1.15 -19.67 -11.17
N THR A 168 -1.98 -19.14 -10.27
CA THR A 168 -3.43 -19.04 -10.47
C THR A 168 -3.76 -18.13 -11.65
N LYS A 169 -3.09 -16.98 -11.76
CA LYS A 169 -3.23 -16.05 -12.89
C LYS A 169 -2.90 -16.74 -14.21
N MET A 170 -1.77 -17.45 -14.30
CA MET A 170 -1.39 -18.19 -15.52
C MET A 170 -2.44 -19.25 -15.90
N LYS A 171 -3.00 -19.98 -14.92
CA LYS A 171 -4.08 -20.95 -15.17
C LYS A 171 -5.33 -20.27 -15.71
N MET A 172 -5.73 -19.12 -15.16
CA MET A 172 -6.89 -18.37 -15.63
C MET A 172 -6.69 -17.83 -17.05
N GLU A 173 -5.51 -17.29 -17.35
CA GLU A 173 -5.17 -16.82 -18.71
C GLU A 173 -5.22 -17.97 -19.72
N SER A 174 -4.70 -19.15 -19.36
CA SER A 174 -4.81 -20.36 -20.19
C SER A 174 -6.26 -20.80 -20.40
N HIS A 175 -7.11 -20.72 -19.36
CA HIS A 175 -8.53 -21.04 -19.44
C HIS A 175 -9.30 -20.05 -20.32
N ILE A 176 -8.97 -18.76 -20.26
CA ILE A 176 -9.56 -17.74 -21.14
C ILE A 176 -9.21 -18.03 -22.60
N ALA A 177 -7.94 -18.36 -22.87
CA ALA A 177 -7.50 -18.70 -24.22
C ALA A 177 -8.21 -19.94 -24.77
N SER A 178 -8.40 -20.99 -23.95
CA SER A 178 -9.14 -22.18 -24.37
C SER A 178 -10.61 -21.88 -24.64
N LEU A 179 -11.27 -21.10 -23.77
CA LEU A 179 -12.65 -20.67 -23.95
C LEU A 179 -12.84 -19.85 -25.23
N GLN A 180 -11.92 -18.95 -25.55
CA GLN A 180 -11.95 -18.18 -26.80
C GLN A 180 -11.85 -19.07 -28.04
N VAL A 181 -11.01 -20.12 -28.00
CA VAL A 181 -10.91 -21.10 -29.09
C VAL A 181 -12.22 -21.88 -29.22
N THR A 182 -12.78 -22.37 -28.11
CA THR A 182 -14.05 -23.09 -28.10
C THR A 182 -15.20 -22.22 -28.62
N GLN A 183 -15.27 -20.94 -28.23
CA GLN A 183 -16.26 -20.00 -28.72
C GLN A 183 -16.18 -19.86 -30.25
N LYS A 184 -14.97 -19.61 -30.80
CA LYS A 184 -14.78 -19.50 -32.25
C LYS A 184 -15.16 -20.77 -33.00
N GLN A 185 -14.85 -21.94 -32.44
CA GLN A 185 -15.23 -23.22 -33.02
C GLN A 185 -16.75 -23.40 -33.03
N LEU A 186 -17.43 -23.02 -31.95
CA LEU A 186 -18.87 -23.09 -31.86
C LEU A 186 -19.55 -22.12 -32.82
N GLU A 187 -19.07 -20.88 -32.92
CA GLU A 187 -19.56 -19.88 -33.88
C GLU A 187 -19.41 -20.36 -35.32
N SER A 188 -18.24 -20.93 -35.66
CA SER A 188 -17.99 -21.52 -36.97
C SER A 188 -18.91 -22.71 -37.24
N GLY A 189 -19.09 -23.61 -36.26
CA GLY A 189 -20.00 -24.76 -36.37
C GLY A 189 -21.46 -24.35 -36.57
N ILE A 190 -21.94 -23.35 -35.81
CA ILE A 190 -23.30 -22.79 -35.99
C ILE A 190 -23.45 -22.16 -37.38
N THR A 191 -22.44 -21.43 -37.85
CA THR A 191 -22.47 -20.81 -39.19
C THR A 191 -22.54 -21.88 -40.28
N GLN A 192 -21.70 -22.91 -40.21
CA GLN A 192 -21.73 -24.04 -41.14
C GLN A 192 -23.06 -24.81 -41.13
N LEU A 193 -23.68 -24.98 -39.95
CA LEU A 193 -25.00 -25.60 -39.84
C LEU A 193 -26.10 -24.73 -40.48
N ARG A 194 -26.03 -23.40 -40.32
CA ARG A 194 -27.01 -22.46 -40.89
C ARG A 194 -26.85 -22.23 -42.38
N GLU A 195 -25.62 -22.28 -42.90
CA GLU A 195 -25.33 -22.15 -44.34
C GLU A 195 -25.63 -23.44 -45.13
N GLY A 196 -25.77 -24.58 -44.45
CA GLY A 196 -25.84 -25.90 -45.07
C GLY A 196 -27.07 -26.18 -45.96
N THR A 197 -28.29 -25.69 -45.65
CA THR A 197 -29.48 -25.88 -46.51
C THR A 197 -30.65 -24.95 -46.10
N ILE A 198 -30.64 -23.67 -46.53
CA ILE A 198 -31.85 -22.83 -46.47
C ILE A 198 -32.80 -23.29 -47.58
N LEU A 199 -34.01 -23.76 -47.22
CA LEU A 199 -34.99 -24.29 -48.17
C LEU A 199 -35.87 -23.21 -48.75
N PHE A 200 -36.29 -22.28 -47.89
CA PHE A 200 -37.07 -21.10 -48.24
C PHE A 200 -36.49 -19.91 -47.47
N ARG A 201 -36.34 -18.78 -48.17
CA ARG A 201 -35.90 -17.53 -47.57
C ARG A 201 -37.08 -16.83 -46.90
N VAL A 202 -36.78 -15.92 -45.97
CA VAL A 202 -37.78 -14.97 -45.47
C VAL A 202 -38.45 -14.24 -46.64
N ASN A 203 -39.77 -14.06 -46.54
CA ASN A 203 -40.64 -13.50 -47.58
C ASN A 203 -40.78 -14.35 -48.86
N GLU A 204 -40.28 -15.57 -48.91
CA GLU A 204 -40.52 -16.45 -50.06
C GLU A 204 -41.97 -16.97 -50.05
N LEU A 205 -42.62 -16.96 -51.21
CA LEU A 205 -43.97 -17.49 -51.39
C LEU A 205 -43.95 -19.02 -51.28
N LEU A 206 -44.66 -19.57 -50.29
CA LEU A 206 -44.76 -21.01 -50.05
C LEU A 206 -45.94 -21.63 -50.80
N ALA A 207 -47.09 -20.95 -50.80
CA ALA A 207 -48.28 -21.37 -51.52
C ALA A 207 -49.19 -20.18 -51.83
N GLN A 208 -50.01 -20.32 -52.86
CA GLN A 208 -51.03 -19.35 -53.24
C GLN A 208 -52.31 -20.07 -53.65
N ALA A 209 -53.46 -19.56 -53.21
CA ALA A 209 -54.77 -20.10 -53.55
C ALA A 209 -55.79 -18.98 -53.80
N VAL A 210 -56.75 -19.24 -54.68
CA VAL A 210 -57.88 -18.34 -54.94
C VAL A 210 -59.13 -18.92 -54.30
N VAL A 211 -59.78 -18.13 -53.44
CA VAL A 211 -60.97 -18.51 -52.69
C VAL A 211 -62.16 -17.69 -53.19
N ARG A 212 -63.28 -18.37 -53.45
CA ARG A 212 -64.52 -17.72 -53.89
C ARG A 212 -65.17 -16.95 -52.74
N PRO A 213 -65.98 -15.90 -53.00
CA PRO A 213 -66.70 -15.20 -51.94
C PRO A 213 -67.87 -16.04 -51.40
N GLY A 214 -68.39 -15.64 -50.23
CA GLY A 214 -69.63 -16.18 -49.66
C GLY A 214 -69.46 -17.46 -48.82
N LEU A 215 -68.26 -17.76 -48.33
CA LEU A 215 -68.04 -18.84 -47.38
C LEU A 215 -68.58 -18.47 -45.99
N SER A 216 -69.13 -19.45 -45.27
CA SER A 216 -69.43 -19.27 -43.84
C SER A 216 -68.13 -19.20 -43.03
N ALA A 217 -68.17 -18.69 -41.81
CA ALA A 217 -66.98 -18.66 -40.94
C ALA A 217 -66.34 -20.06 -40.74
N ALA A 218 -67.17 -21.10 -40.65
CA ALA A 218 -66.69 -22.48 -40.53
C ALA A 218 -66.02 -22.97 -41.83
N ASP A 219 -66.60 -22.65 -43.00
CA ASP A 219 -66.04 -23.03 -44.29
C ASP A 219 -64.75 -22.25 -44.59
N SER A 220 -64.68 -20.98 -44.19
CA SER A 220 -63.47 -20.15 -44.29
C SER A 220 -62.33 -20.74 -43.47
N GLN A 221 -62.61 -21.16 -42.23
CA GLN A 221 -61.61 -21.79 -41.37
C GLN A 221 -61.14 -23.14 -41.93
N ALA A 222 -62.06 -23.95 -42.45
CA ALA A 222 -61.72 -25.20 -43.13
C ALA A 222 -60.85 -24.96 -44.37
N THR A 223 -61.16 -23.92 -45.15
CA THR A 223 -60.40 -23.53 -46.34
C THR A 223 -58.97 -23.12 -45.98
N ILE A 224 -58.78 -22.26 -44.97
CA ILE A 224 -57.44 -21.88 -44.48
C ILE A 224 -56.67 -23.10 -44.00
N THR A 225 -57.32 -24.01 -43.27
CA THR A 225 -56.69 -25.24 -42.78
C THR A 225 -56.23 -26.13 -43.93
N ASN A 226 -57.05 -26.27 -44.98
CA ASN A 226 -56.68 -27.04 -46.18
C ASN A 226 -55.48 -26.42 -46.91
N ILE A 227 -55.47 -25.09 -47.10
CA ILE A 227 -54.35 -24.37 -47.72
C ILE A 227 -53.06 -24.60 -46.92
N LEU A 228 -53.11 -24.54 -45.60
CA LEU A 228 -51.96 -24.82 -44.73
C LEU A 228 -51.49 -26.27 -44.83
N ASN A 229 -52.42 -27.23 -44.89
CA ASN A 229 -52.08 -28.65 -45.07
C ASN A 229 -51.44 -28.92 -46.44
N ASP A 230 -51.95 -28.31 -47.50
CA ASP A 230 -51.38 -28.40 -48.85
C ASP A 230 -49.97 -27.79 -48.90
N THR A 231 -49.80 -26.63 -48.26
CA THR A 231 -48.49 -25.97 -48.11
C THR A 231 -47.52 -26.87 -47.35
N ASN A 232 -47.99 -27.48 -46.26
CA ASN A 232 -47.22 -28.43 -45.45
C ASN A 232 -46.77 -29.65 -46.28
N GLY A 233 -47.67 -30.23 -47.07
CA GLY A 233 -47.34 -31.33 -47.98
C GLY A 233 -46.31 -30.94 -49.05
N LEU A 234 -46.43 -29.74 -49.64
CA LEU A 234 -45.47 -29.22 -50.62
C LEU A 234 -44.06 -29.12 -50.03
N ILE A 235 -43.95 -28.56 -48.81
CA ILE A 235 -42.68 -28.41 -48.10
C ILE A 235 -42.08 -29.77 -47.75
N LEU A 236 -42.89 -30.72 -47.26
CA LEU A 236 -42.43 -32.08 -46.94
C LEU A 236 -41.92 -32.85 -48.15
N ARG A 237 -42.59 -32.73 -49.30
CA ARG A 237 -42.13 -33.35 -50.56
C ARG A 237 -40.79 -32.77 -51.02
N ARG A 238 -40.62 -31.45 -50.92
CA ARG A 238 -39.35 -30.78 -51.22
C ARG A 238 -38.24 -31.21 -50.26
N LEU A 239 -38.60 -31.58 -49.03
CA LEU A 239 -37.72 -32.07 -47.98
C LEU A 239 -37.45 -33.59 -48.01
N GLY A 240 -38.21 -34.36 -48.81
CA GLY A 240 -38.14 -35.83 -48.79
C GLY A 240 -38.57 -36.46 -47.46
N LEU A 241 -39.44 -35.79 -46.70
CA LEU A 241 -39.93 -36.24 -45.39
C LEU A 241 -41.33 -36.85 -45.50
N ASP A 242 -41.70 -37.66 -44.50
CA ASP A 242 -43.04 -38.26 -44.39
C ASP A 242 -44.14 -37.19 -44.28
N GLU A 243 -45.20 -37.34 -45.09
CA GLU A 243 -46.36 -36.44 -45.17
C GLU A 243 -47.19 -36.40 -43.87
N SER A 244 -46.93 -37.31 -42.92
CA SER A 244 -47.63 -37.37 -41.62
C SER A 244 -47.20 -36.29 -40.60
N LYS A 245 -46.12 -35.53 -40.87
CA LYS A 245 -45.59 -34.52 -39.95
C LYS A 245 -46.16 -33.13 -40.25
N SER A 246 -46.40 -32.33 -39.20
CA SER A 246 -46.69 -30.91 -39.35
C SER A 246 -45.40 -30.10 -39.16
N VAL A 247 -44.96 -29.43 -40.22
CA VAL A 247 -43.76 -28.59 -40.26
C VAL A 247 -44.09 -27.12 -40.48
N VAL A 248 -45.28 -26.76 -40.95
CA VAL A 248 -45.71 -25.36 -41.12
C VAL A 248 -46.44 -24.86 -39.87
N PHE A 249 -45.98 -23.72 -39.34
CA PHE A 249 -46.54 -23.09 -38.16
C PHE A 249 -46.97 -21.66 -38.47
N VAL A 250 -48.25 -21.37 -38.23
CA VAL A 250 -48.83 -20.03 -38.35
C VAL A 250 -49.45 -19.64 -37.02
N SER A 251 -49.34 -18.37 -36.64
CA SER A 251 -49.93 -17.88 -35.39
C SER A 251 -51.46 -18.00 -35.41
N ARG A 252 -52.06 -18.32 -34.25
CA ARG A 252 -53.53 -18.41 -34.13
C ARG A 252 -54.22 -17.10 -34.51
N THR A 253 -53.61 -15.97 -34.16
CA THR A 253 -54.10 -14.64 -34.50
C THR A 253 -54.18 -14.44 -36.02
N ASN A 254 -53.11 -14.78 -36.75
CA ASN A 254 -53.08 -14.63 -38.20
C ASN A 254 -54.04 -15.59 -38.93
N ILE A 255 -54.23 -16.81 -38.41
CA ILE A 255 -55.28 -17.72 -38.90
C ILE A 255 -56.67 -17.10 -38.74
N GLN A 256 -56.94 -16.47 -37.58
CA GLN A 256 -58.24 -15.83 -37.33
C GLN A 256 -58.46 -14.62 -38.25
N GLU A 257 -57.47 -13.75 -38.39
CA GLU A 257 -57.53 -12.59 -39.31
C GLU A 257 -57.79 -13.02 -40.75
N ALA A 258 -57.09 -14.06 -41.23
CA ALA A 258 -57.31 -14.60 -42.57
C ALA A 258 -58.70 -15.22 -42.72
N THR A 259 -59.19 -15.92 -41.70
CA THR A 259 -60.54 -16.51 -41.67
C THR A 259 -61.62 -15.44 -41.72
N ASP A 260 -61.48 -14.38 -40.93
CA ASP A 260 -62.41 -13.26 -40.88
C ASP A 260 -62.41 -12.48 -42.21
N ALA A 261 -61.24 -12.31 -42.84
CA ALA A 261 -61.11 -11.71 -44.16
C ALA A 261 -61.87 -12.50 -45.24
N LEU A 262 -61.80 -13.84 -45.21
CA LEU A 262 -62.53 -14.70 -46.14
C LEU A 262 -64.04 -14.75 -45.86
N ALA A 263 -64.44 -14.80 -44.59
CA ALA A 263 -65.86 -14.85 -44.21
C ALA A 263 -66.62 -13.57 -44.58
N ASN A 264 -65.94 -12.42 -44.53
CA ASN A 264 -66.52 -11.13 -44.90
C ASN A 264 -66.32 -10.76 -46.38
N ALA A 265 -65.71 -11.65 -47.18
CA ALA A 265 -65.37 -11.37 -48.56
C ALA A 265 -66.62 -11.36 -49.47
N GLN A 266 -66.81 -10.24 -50.18
CA GLN A 266 -67.85 -10.09 -51.21
C GLN A 266 -67.32 -10.33 -52.63
N VAL A 267 -66.01 -10.39 -52.78
CA VAL A 267 -65.28 -10.65 -54.02
C VAL A 267 -64.36 -11.85 -53.83
N PRO A 268 -63.92 -12.53 -54.91
CA PRO A 268 -62.92 -13.58 -54.78
C PRO A 268 -61.66 -13.02 -54.11
N MET A 269 -61.03 -13.83 -53.26
CA MET A 269 -59.84 -13.45 -52.49
C MET A 269 -58.66 -14.35 -52.86
N VAL A 270 -57.47 -13.79 -52.83
CA VAL A 270 -56.20 -14.49 -52.97
C VAL A 270 -55.63 -14.69 -51.57
N VAL A 271 -55.31 -15.93 -51.23
CA VAL A 271 -54.62 -16.31 -50.00
C VAL A 271 -53.18 -16.67 -50.36
N GLN A 272 -52.22 -15.99 -49.76
CA GLN A 272 -50.79 -16.28 -49.90
C GLN A 272 -50.25 -16.77 -48.56
N VAL A 273 -49.48 -17.85 -48.60
CA VAL A 273 -48.72 -18.34 -47.45
C VAL A 273 -47.25 -18.02 -47.73
N ILE A 274 -46.65 -17.21 -46.86
CA ILE A 274 -45.31 -16.64 -47.03
C ILE A 274 -44.44 -17.06 -45.84
N ALA A 275 -43.16 -17.33 -46.08
CA ALA A 275 -42.22 -17.64 -45.00
C ALA A 275 -41.95 -16.40 -44.13
N ALA A 276 -42.26 -16.48 -42.84
CA ALA A 276 -42.03 -15.40 -41.87
C ALA A 276 -40.55 -15.29 -41.45
N GLY A 277 -39.75 -16.31 -41.76
CA GLY A 277 -38.32 -16.39 -41.50
C GLY A 277 -37.67 -17.42 -42.41
N ASN A 278 -36.34 -17.56 -42.33
CA ASN A 278 -35.63 -18.58 -43.09
C ASN A 278 -36.05 -19.98 -42.63
N VAL A 279 -36.49 -20.82 -43.56
CA VAL A 279 -36.88 -22.21 -43.28
C VAL A 279 -35.68 -23.13 -43.53
N ILE A 280 -35.25 -23.85 -42.49
CA ILE A 280 -34.09 -24.74 -42.51
C ILE A 280 -34.56 -26.19 -42.33
N VAL A 281 -33.84 -27.15 -42.91
CA VAL A 281 -34.10 -28.58 -42.73
C VAL A 281 -34.06 -28.93 -41.24
N GLY A 282 -35.16 -29.49 -40.71
CA GLY A 282 -35.26 -29.98 -39.33
C GLY A 282 -35.90 -29.00 -38.34
N GLU A 283 -36.15 -27.75 -38.73
CA GLU A 283 -36.87 -26.77 -37.92
C GLU A 283 -38.30 -26.54 -38.42
N PRO A 284 -39.24 -26.16 -37.54
CA PRO A 284 -40.54 -25.62 -37.92
C PRO A 284 -40.45 -24.46 -38.91
N ALA A 285 -41.13 -24.57 -40.05
CA ALA A 285 -41.33 -23.49 -41.01
C ALA A 285 -42.38 -22.51 -40.48
N VAL A 286 -41.93 -21.37 -39.94
CA VAL A 286 -42.85 -20.31 -39.51
C VAL A 286 -43.33 -19.54 -40.74
N ALA A 287 -44.65 -19.43 -40.88
CA ALA A 287 -45.30 -18.79 -42.02
C ALA A 287 -46.35 -17.76 -41.59
N GLU A 288 -46.66 -16.84 -42.50
CA GLU A 288 -47.73 -15.86 -42.41
C GLU A 288 -48.71 -16.05 -43.57
N ILE A 289 -49.99 -15.83 -43.30
CA ILE A 289 -51.09 -15.87 -44.26
C ILE A 289 -51.51 -14.44 -44.54
N HIS A 290 -51.42 -14.04 -45.80
CA HIS A 290 -51.91 -12.74 -46.26
C HIS A 290 -53.09 -12.96 -47.20
N VAL A 291 -54.15 -12.16 -47.04
CA VAL A 291 -55.40 -12.32 -47.78
C VAL A 291 -55.74 -11.00 -48.48
N TYR A 292 -55.91 -11.05 -49.80
CA TYR A 292 -56.13 -9.86 -50.64
C TYR A 292 -57.31 -10.05 -51.60
N PRO A 293 -58.05 -9.00 -51.98
CA PRO A 293 -59.05 -9.10 -53.03
C PRO A 293 -58.44 -9.46 -54.40
N GLN A 294 -59.09 -10.37 -55.13
CA GLN A 294 -58.74 -10.73 -56.50
C GLN A 294 -59.48 -9.81 -57.48
N ASN A 295 -58.83 -8.72 -57.87
CA ASN A 295 -59.38 -7.75 -58.83
C ASN A 295 -58.73 -7.93 -60.20
N LEU A 296 -59.50 -7.79 -61.28
CA LEU A 296 -58.94 -7.66 -62.63
C LEU A 296 -58.33 -6.25 -62.74
N ILE A 297 -57.00 -6.17 -62.89
CA ILE A 297 -56.27 -4.90 -62.96
C ILE A 297 -56.05 -4.49 -64.41
N TYR A 298 -55.63 -5.43 -65.26
CA TYR A 298 -55.37 -5.18 -66.68
C TYR A 298 -56.11 -6.18 -67.57
N LYS A 299 -56.55 -5.71 -68.73
CA LYS A 299 -57.01 -6.53 -69.84
C LYS A 299 -55.87 -6.74 -70.84
N GLN A 300 -55.98 -7.82 -71.61
CA GLN A 300 -55.09 -8.07 -72.73
C GLN A 300 -55.06 -6.87 -73.70
N GLY A 301 -53.85 -6.38 -73.98
CA GLY A 301 -53.62 -5.23 -74.86
C GLY A 301 -53.56 -3.87 -74.16
N ASP A 302 -53.83 -3.80 -72.85
CA ASP A 302 -53.67 -2.58 -72.07
C ASP A 302 -52.20 -2.13 -72.04
N ILE A 303 -51.98 -0.83 -72.05
CA ILE A 303 -50.65 -0.23 -71.93
C ILE A 303 -50.47 0.20 -70.48
N ILE A 304 -49.50 -0.39 -69.79
CA ILE A 304 -49.21 -0.05 -68.39
C ILE A 304 -48.54 1.33 -68.32
N ASP A 305 -47.55 1.54 -69.17
CA ASP A 305 -46.85 2.80 -69.31
C ASP A 305 -46.19 2.92 -70.70
N SER A 306 -45.82 4.14 -71.07
CA SER A 306 -45.17 4.50 -72.32
C SER A 306 -44.05 5.50 -72.10
N THR A 307 -42.90 5.29 -72.73
CA THR A 307 -41.78 6.25 -72.69
C THR A 307 -41.18 6.49 -74.07
N VAL A 308 -40.37 7.54 -74.19
CA VAL A 308 -39.59 7.85 -75.40
C VAL A 308 -38.11 7.74 -75.04
N ILE A 309 -37.40 6.84 -75.73
CA ILE A 309 -35.99 6.54 -75.52
C ILE A 309 -35.21 6.96 -76.77
N ALA A 310 -34.12 7.71 -76.59
CA ALA A 310 -33.20 8.00 -77.68
C ALA A 310 -32.39 6.73 -78.03
N ALA A 311 -32.36 6.37 -79.31
CA ALA A 311 -31.59 5.24 -79.79
C ALA A 311 -30.07 5.48 -79.63
N GLY A 312 -29.32 4.43 -79.29
CA GLY A 312 -27.86 4.45 -79.13
C GLY A 312 -27.38 4.12 -77.72
N VAL A 313 -26.23 4.67 -77.33
CA VAL A 313 -25.38 4.18 -76.22
C VAL A 313 -26.08 4.04 -74.84
N ASN A 314 -27.20 4.72 -74.61
CA ASN A 314 -27.94 4.70 -73.34
C ASN A 314 -29.29 3.95 -73.39
N ALA A 315 -29.60 3.22 -74.47
CA ALA A 315 -30.87 2.52 -74.64
C ALA A 315 -31.12 1.48 -73.54
N GLN A 316 -30.08 0.73 -73.15
CA GLN A 316 -30.17 -0.27 -72.07
C GLN A 316 -30.57 0.35 -70.73
N PHE A 317 -29.88 1.42 -70.29
CA PHE A 317 -30.16 2.06 -69.01
C PHE A 317 -31.57 2.68 -69.00
N SER A 318 -31.94 3.34 -70.10
CA SER A 318 -33.25 3.97 -70.26
C SER A 318 -34.38 2.94 -70.24
N LEU A 319 -34.18 1.78 -70.88
CA LEU A 319 -35.16 0.70 -70.89
C LEU A 319 -35.32 0.04 -69.51
N ILE A 320 -34.22 -0.18 -68.78
CA ILE A 320 -34.29 -0.74 -67.42
C ILE A 320 -35.01 0.23 -66.46
N ASN A 321 -34.76 1.53 -66.57
CA ASN A 321 -35.47 2.52 -65.77
C ASN A 321 -36.97 2.55 -66.12
N PHE A 322 -37.30 2.49 -67.40
CA PHE A 322 -38.70 2.38 -67.84
C PHE A 322 -39.38 1.14 -67.26
N LEU A 323 -38.72 -0.03 -67.27
CA LEU A 323 -39.28 -1.24 -66.65
C LEU A 323 -39.47 -1.10 -65.14
N ARG A 324 -38.62 -0.33 -64.45
CA ARG A 324 -38.82 0.01 -63.04
C ARG A 324 -40.03 0.93 -62.83
N GLU A 325 -40.25 1.88 -63.74
CA GLU A 325 -41.44 2.75 -63.73
C GLU A 325 -42.72 1.95 -63.97
N VAL A 326 -42.72 1.06 -64.97
CA VAL A 326 -43.80 0.10 -65.25
C VAL A 326 -44.10 -0.77 -64.02
N ASN A 327 -43.06 -1.28 -63.35
CA ASN A 327 -43.20 -2.06 -62.12
C ASN A 327 -43.83 -1.26 -60.98
N SER A 328 -43.36 -0.02 -60.76
CA SER A 328 -43.92 0.91 -59.77
C SER A 328 -45.38 1.26 -60.07
N LYS A 329 -45.69 1.51 -61.34
CA LYS A 329 -47.02 1.85 -61.83
C LYS A 329 -48.00 0.70 -61.59
N ALA A 330 -47.64 -0.52 -61.97
CA ALA A 330 -48.44 -1.72 -61.74
C ALA A 330 -48.69 -1.99 -60.25
N LYS A 331 -47.71 -1.77 -59.37
CA LYS A 331 -47.92 -1.84 -57.91
C LYS A 331 -48.96 -0.83 -57.44
N SER A 332 -48.86 0.42 -57.91
CA SER A 332 -49.79 1.49 -57.52
C SER A 332 -51.23 1.24 -57.98
N GLU A 333 -51.40 0.49 -59.07
CA GLU A 333 -52.70 0.12 -59.63
C GLU A 333 -53.29 -1.15 -59.00
N GLY A 334 -52.56 -1.79 -58.07
CA GLY A 334 -53.07 -2.89 -57.25
C GLY A 334 -52.56 -4.28 -57.62
N ILE A 335 -51.49 -4.38 -58.42
CA ILE A 335 -50.77 -5.66 -58.57
C ILE A 335 -49.94 -5.93 -57.33
N ILE A 336 -50.09 -7.13 -56.78
CA ILE A 336 -49.31 -7.63 -55.66
C ILE A 336 -47.94 -8.08 -56.21
N PRO A 337 -46.82 -7.50 -55.74
CA PRO A 337 -45.51 -7.92 -56.18
C PRO A 337 -45.13 -9.29 -55.60
N ASP A 338 -44.23 -9.99 -56.28
CA ASP A 338 -43.54 -11.14 -55.73
C ASP A 338 -42.87 -10.76 -54.41
N SER A 339 -43.14 -11.55 -53.37
CA SER A 339 -42.73 -11.23 -52.00
C SER A 339 -41.20 -11.30 -51.81
N LEU A 340 -40.47 -12.00 -52.69
CA LEU A 340 -39.01 -12.15 -52.63
C LEU A 340 -38.28 -11.13 -53.52
N SER A 341 -38.66 -11.00 -54.80
CA SER A 341 -37.99 -10.08 -55.73
C SER A 341 -38.56 -8.66 -55.68
N GLY A 342 -39.80 -8.52 -55.22
CA GLY A 342 -40.54 -7.27 -55.32
C GLY A 342 -41.04 -6.98 -56.73
N ASP A 343 -40.94 -7.91 -57.68
CA ASP A 343 -41.35 -7.68 -59.07
C ASP A 343 -42.80 -8.06 -59.31
N VAL A 344 -43.47 -7.32 -60.20
CA VAL A 344 -44.87 -7.55 -60.57
C VAL A 344 -45.04 -8.44 -61.80
N GLY A 345 -43.97 -8.71 -62.53
CA GLY A 345 -44.00 -9.40 -63.82
C GLY A 345 -42.64 -9.99 -64.15
N ASN A 346 -42.62 -10.90 -65.12
CA ASN A 346 -41.41 -11.56 -65.58
C ASN A 346 -41.22 -11.24 -67.07
N LEU A 347 -40.20 -10.43 -67.39
CA LEU A 347 -39.74 -10.23 -68.76
C LEU A 347 -38.48 -11.09 -68.95
N PRO A 348 -38.53 -12.14 -69.79
CA PRO A 348 -37.38 -12.98 -70.06
C PRO A 348 -36.16 -12.17 -70.52
N ALA A 349 -34.96 -12.58 -70.09
CA ALA A 349 -33.72 -11.85 -70.37
C ALA A 349 -33.39 -11.75 -71.87
N ASP A 350 -33.79 -12.77 -72.65
CA ASP A 350 -33.67 -12.82 -74.10
C ASP A 350 -34.63 -11.82 -74.79
N GLU A 351 -35.86 -11.67 -74.30
CA GLU A 351 -36.79 -10.65 -74.78
C GLU A 351 -36.28 -9.24 -74.48
N LEU A 352 -35.78 -9.01 -73.26
CA LEU A 352 -35.16 -7.75 -72.88
C LEU A 352 -33.96 -7.41 -73.79
N PHE A 353 -33.07 -8.38 -74.02
CA PHE A 353 -31.89 -8.20 -74.87
C PHE A 353 -32.28 -7.92 -76.33
N THR A 354 -33.32 -8.59 -76.83
CA THR A 354 -33.86 -8.37 -78.18
C THR A 354 -34.45 -6.98 -78.30
N ALA A 355 -35.17 -6.50 -77.27
CA ALA A 355 -35.70 -5.15 -77.22
C ALA A 355 -34.59 -4.08 -77.24
N ILE A 356 -33.53 -4.26 -76.44
CA ILE A 356 -32.37 -3.35 -76.41
C ILE A 356 -31.71 -3.27 -77.79
N LYS A 357 -31.40 -4.42 -78.42
CA LYS A 357 -30.82 -4.48 -79.76
C LYS A 357 -31.69 -3.78 -80.80
N ARG A 358 -33.01 -3.93 -80.71
CA ARG A 358 -33.94 -3.30 -81.64
C ARG A 358 -33.92 -1.77 -81.50
N ILE A 359 -33.90 -1.25 -80.27
CA ILE A 359 -33.79 0.19 -80.00
C ILE A 359 -32.42 0.72 -80.49
N ASP A 360 -31.33 -0.01 -80.26
CA ASP A 360 -29.98 0.37 -80.72
C ASP A 360 -29.84 0.42 -82.25
N SER A 361 -30.58 -0.43 -82.97
CA SER A 361 -30.57 -0.46 -84.43
C SER A 361 -31.37 0.66 -85.10
N MET A 362 -32.22 1.35 -84.34
CA MET A 362 -33.02 2.48 -84.83
C MET A 362 -32.23 3.79 -84.74
N SER A 363 -32.70 4.83 -85.42
CA SER A 363 -32.13 6.17 -85.35
C SER A 363 -33.15 7.18 -84.81
N GLY A 364 -32.69 8.11 -83.98
CA GLY A 364 -33.56 9.13 -83.38
C GLY A 364 -34.30 8.64 -82.13
N ASN A 365 -35.49 9.19 -81.91
CA ASN A 365 -36.32 8.87 -80.75
C ASN A 365 -37.23 7.68 -81.03
N VAL A 366 -37.32 6.76 -80.08
CA VAL A 366 -38.10 5.53 -80.18
C VAL A 366 -39.09 5.48 -79.03
N LYS A 367 -40.37 5.30 -79.35
CA LYS A 367 -41.42 5.10 -78.36
C LYS A 367 -41.48 3.63 -77.97
N VAL A 368 -41.48 3.37 -76.66
CA VAL A 368 -41.57 2.03 -76.07
C VAL A 368 -42.82 1.98 -75.21
N ASP A 369 -43.74 1.08 -75.55
CA ASP A 369 -44.94 0.78 -74.77
C ASP A 369 -44.77 -0.57 -74.06
N ALA A 370 -45.07 -0.63 -72.77
CA ALA A 370 -45.22 -1.89 -72.03
C ALA A 370 -46.67 -2.36 -72.14
N VAL A 371 -46.91 -3.35 -73.00
CA VAL A 371 -48.26 -3.83 -73.33
C VAL A 371 -48.51 -5.16 -72.64
N VAL A 372 -49.67 -5.28 -72.00
CA VAL A 372 -50.10 -6.48 -71.30
C VAL A 372 -50.47 -7.58 -72.31
N SER A 373 -49.88 -8.76 -72.14
CA SER A 373 -50.04 -9.88 -73.07
C SER A 373 -51.29 -10.73 -72.80
N ALA A 374 -51.84 -10.69 -71.58
CA ALA A 374 -53.04 -11.41 -71.16
C ALA A 374 -53.74 -10.72 -69.97
N ASP A 375 -55.04 -10.95 -69.80
CA ASP A 375 -55.81 -10.46 -68.66
C ASP A 375 -55.08 -10.78 -67.34
N THR A 376 -54.82 -9.74 -66.55
CA THR A 376 -54.00 -9.85 -65.34
C THR A 376 -54.78 -9.37 -64.11
N TYR A 377 -54.76 -10.22 -63.08
CA TYR A 377 -55.41 -9.96 -61.79
C TYR A 377 -54.38 -9.48 -60.76
N SER A 378 -54.87 -8.95 -59.65
CA SER A 378 -54.04 -8.47 -58.52
C SER A 378 -53.01 -9.50 -58.02
N SER A 379 -53.24 -10.80 -58.20
CA SER A 379 -52.32 -11.88 -57.84
C SER A 379 -51.01 -11.91 -58.65
N GLY A 380 -50.96 -11.23 -59.80
CA GLY A 380 -49.84 -11.32 -60.75
C GLY A 380 -49.58 -12.76 -61.24
N PRO A 381 -48.43 -12.99 -61.93
CA PRO A 381 -47.55 -11.96 -62.49
C PRO A 381 -48.21 -11.25 -63.69
N VAL A 382 -47.70 -10.07 -64.06
CA VAL A 382 -48.13 -9.27 -65.23
C VAL A 382 -47.26 -9.65 -66.43
N PRO A 383 -47.75 -10.49 -67.36
CA PRO A 383 -47.03 -10.77 -68.59
C PRO A 383 -47.09 -9.55 -69.50
N ILE A 384 -45.92 -9.01 -69.84
CA ILE A 384 -45.81 -7.85 -70.74
C ILE A 384 -45.02 -8.24 -71.99
N HIS A 385 -45.25 -7.53 -73.09
CA HIS A 385 -44.35 -7.47 -74.22
C HIS A 385 -44.06 -6.00 -74.56
N LEU A 386 -42.86 -5.73 -75.07
CA LEU A 386 -42.43 -4.39 -75.41
C LEU A 386 -42.77 -4.07 -76.86
N ARG A 387 -43.65 -3.09 -77.09
CA ARG A 387 -43.95 -2.59 -78.42
C ARG A 387 -43.09 -1.36 -78.71
N ILE A 388 -42.23 -1.48 -79.71
CA ILE A 388 -41.21 -0.49 -80.07
C ILE A 388 -41.55 0.13 -81.43
N THR A 389 -41.79 1.43 -81.45
CA THR A 389 -42.14 2.21 -82.65
C THR A 389 -41.25 3.44 -82.78
N GLN A 390 -40.74 3.71 -83.98
CA GLN A 390 -39.96 4.92 -84.24
C GLN A 390 -40.87 6.16 -84.16
N VAL A 391 -40.36 7.24 -83.56
CA VAL A 391 -41.03 8.54 -83.50
C VAL A 391 -40.33 9.44 -84.52
N ASP A 392 -41.10 9.94 -85.48
CA ASP A 392 -40.62 10.88 -86.51
C ASP A 392 -40.32 12.27 -85.93
#